data_AF-A0A1Y3UFT7-F1
#
_entry.id   AF-A0A1Y3UFT7-F1
#
_cell.length_a   1.000
_cell.length_b   1.000
_cell.length_c   1.000
_cell.angle_alpha   90.00
_cell.angle_beta   90.00
_cell.angle_gamma   90.00
#
_symmetry.space_group_name_H-M   'P 1'
#
loop_
_entity.id
_entity.type
_entity.pdbx_description
1 polymer ?
#
loop_
_entity_poly.entity_id
_entity_poly.type
_entity_poly.pdbx_seq_one_letter_code
_entity_poly.pdbx_strand_id
1 'polypeptide(L)'
;MKYAFVFTKPEDGTSFEIEGGRSALWEAQENAAGWPDRVTNQNRLDFAWAYVAAKRAGKLKELGLDGMEFDEAVEALADTYDVLIKDNKPDAPLAGARPE
;
A
#
# COMPACT_ATOMS: atom_id res chain seq x y z
N MET A 1 -6.96 7.62 10.71
CA MET A 1 -6.65 6.17 10.62
C MET A 1 -5.35 6.03 9.86
N LYS A 2 -4.37 5.38 10.48
CA LYS A 2 -3.09 5.05 9.83
C LYS A 2 -3.17 3.60 9.35
N TYR A 3 -2.46 3.30 8.29
CA TYR A 3 -2.30 1.98 7.72
C TYR A 3 -0.81 1.67 7.67
N ALA A 4 -0.44 0.47 8.08
CA ALA A 4 0.93 -0.03 7.95
C ALA A 4 1.01 -0.80 6.63
N PHE A 5 1.88 -0.36 5.72
CA PHE A 5 2.15 -1.03 4.45
C PHE A 5 3.48 -1.75 4.61
N VAL A 6 3.45 -3.07 4.51
CA VAL A 6 4.62 -3.92 4.61
C VAL A 6 4.98 -4.39 3.21
N PHE A 7 6.13 -3.97 2.69
CA PHE A 7 6.69 -4.42 1.42
C PHE A 7 7.71 -5.51 1.71
N THR A 8 7.46 -6.74 1.27
CA THR A 8 8.38 -7.86 1.48
C THR A 8 9.02 -8.22 0.15
N LYS A 9 10.36 -8.19 0.08
CA LYS A 9 11.10 -8.72 -1.06
C LYS A 9 11.15 -10.24 -0.96
N PRO A 10 10.56 -10.99 -1.89
CA PRO A 10 10.60 -12.45 -1.85
C PRO A 10 12.01 -13.00 -2.10
N GLU A 11 12.87 -12.26 -2.82
CA GLU A 11 14.24 -12.70 -3.12
C GLU A 11 15.16 -12.75 -1.89
N ASP A 12 15.05 -11.77 -0.99
CA ASP A 12 15.95 -11.61 0.17
C ASP A 12 15.23 -11.80 1.52
N GLY A 13 13.90 -11.90 1.52
CA GLY A 13 13.07 -11.93 2.74
C GLY A 13 13.05 -10.60 3.52
N THR A 14 13.62 -9.53 2.96
CA THR A 14 13.66 -8.21 3.61
C THR A 14 12.29 -7.55 3.52
N SER A 15 11.75 -7.13 4.66
CA SER A 15 10.49 -6.40 4.74
C SER A 15 10.69 -4.94 5.16
N PHE A 16 9.98 -4.04 4.50
CA PHE A 16 9.96 -2.61 4.78
C PHE A 16 8.56 -2.21 5.20
N GLU A 17 8.42 -1.64 6.39
CA GLU A 17 7.14 -1.10 6.86
C GLU A 17 7.12 0.42 6.71
N ILE A 18 6.05 0.93 6.11
CA ILE A 18 5.76 2.37 6.09
C ILE A 18 4.37 2.63 6.67
N GLU A 19 4.20 3.79 7.29
CA GLU A 19 2.88 4.25 7.71
C GLU A 19 2.28 5.19 6.66
N GLY A 20 1.05 4.92 6.22
CA GLY A 20 0.31 5.77 5.31
C GLY A 20 -1.13 6.04 5.79
N GLY A 21 -1.78 7.01 5.16
CA GLY A 21 -3.15 7.40 5.49
C GLY A 21 -4.17 6.94 4.45
N ARG A 22 -5.45 6.94 4.85
CA ARG A 22 -6.60 6.74 3.94
C ARG A 22 -6.66 7.76 2.80
N SER A 23 -6.04 8.93 2.98
CA SER A 23 -5.92 9.94 1.92
C SER A 23 -5.06 9.48 0.73
N ALA A 24 -4.12 8.56 0.93
CA ALA A 24 -3.35 7.97 -0.17
C ALA A 24 -4.21 6.98 -0.98
N LEU A 25 -5.22 6.35 -0.36
CA LEU A 25 -6.14 5.45 -1.05
C LEU A 25 -7.03 6.21 -2.02
N TRP A 26 -7.48 7.40 -1.62
CA TRP A 26 -8.30 8.25 -2.47
C TRP A 26 -7.56 8.61 -3.76
N GLU A 27 -6.32 9.08 -3.64
CA GLU A 27 -5.47 9.42 -4.78
C GLU A 27 -5.21 8.19 -5.68
N ALA A 28 -5.00 7.01 -5.07
CA ALA A 28 -4.86 5.76 -5.80
C ALA A 28 -6.16 5.36 -6.53
N GLN A 29 -7.33 5.56 -5.93
CA GLN A 29 -8.64 5.32 -6.54
C GLN A 29 -8.91 6.28 -7.71
N GLU A 30 -8.53 7.55 -7.58
CA GLU A 30 -8.67 8.53 -8.67
C GLU A 30 -7.81 8.16 -9.88
N ASN A 31 -6.58 7.67 -9.64
CA ASN A 31 -5.74 7.17 -10.72
C ASN A 31 -6.27 5.85 -11.30
N ALA A 32 -6.77 4.95 -10.45
CA ALA A 32 -7.35 3.68 -10.87
C ALA A 32 -8.69 3.84 -11.63
N ALA A 33 -9.41 4.95 -11.45
CA ALA A 33 -10.60 5.25 -12.23
C ALA A 33 -10.32 5.41 -13.74
N GLY A 34 -9.06 5.70 -14.12
CA GLY A 34 -8.61 5.73 -15.50
C GLY A 34 -8.19 4.36 -16.06
N TRP A 35 -8.15 3.31 -15.23
CA TRP A 35 -7.69 1.99 -15.67
C TRP A 35 -8.78 1.19 -16.39
N PRO A 36 -8.41 0.39 -17.40
CA PRO A 36 -9.34 -0.53 -18.02
C PRO A 36 -9.88 -1.52 -16.98
N ASP A 37 -11.17 -1.81 -17.03
CA ASP A 37 -11.84 -2.71 -16.08
C ASP A 37 -11.24 -4.12 -16.20
N ARG A 38 -10.55 -4.57 -15.14
CA ARG A 38 -9.91 -5.88 -15.05
C ARG A 38 -10.16 -6.48 -13.67
N VAL A 39 -10.33 -7.80 -13.62
CA VAL A 39 -10.56 -8.54 -12.38
C VAL A 39 -9.40 -8.39 -11.38
N THR A 40 -8.19 -8.09 -11.86
CA THR A 40 -6.99 -7.83 -11.04
C THR A 40 -6.89 -6.40 -10.49
N ASN A 41 -7.81 -5.50 -10.84
CA ASN A 41 -7.75 -4.09 -10.43
C ASN A 41 -7.80 -3.91 -8.91
N GLN A 42 -8.42 -4.83 -8.17
CA GLN A 42 -8.47 -4.77 -6.72
C GLN A 42 -7.07 -4.87 -6.10
N ASN A 43 -6.28 -5.89 -6.49
CA ASN A 43 -4.89 -6.02 -6.07
C ASN A 43 -4.04 -4.84 -6.57
N ARG A 44 -4.29 -4.41 -7.81
CA ARG A 44 -3.59 -3.28 -8.44
C ARG A 44 -3.84 -1.97 -7.68
N LEU A 45 -5.02 -1.81 -7.08
CA LEU A 45 -5.38 -0.67 -6.23
C LEU A 45 -4.66 -0.67 -4.88
N ASP A 46 -4.43 -1.84 -4.28
CA ASP A 46 -3.63 -1.98 -3.06
C ASP A 46 -2.16 -1.59 -3.33
N PHE A 47 -1.58 -2.06 -4.43
CA PHE A 47 -0.23 -1.66 -4.86
C PHE A 47 -0.13 -0.15 -5.17
N ALA A 48 -1.14 0.40 -5.86
CA ALA A 48 -1.27 1.83 -6.10
C ALA A 48 -1.34 2.63 -4.79
N TRP A 49 -2.12 2.16 -3.83
CA TRP A 49 -2.21 2.80 -2.53
C TRP A 49 -0.87 2.78 -1.79
N ALA A 50 -0.18 1.64 -1.82
CA ALA A 50 1.13 1.48 -1.21
C ALA A 50 2.19 2.39 -1.87
N TYR A 51 2.15 2.55 -3.20
CA TYR A 51 3.00 3.50 -3.93
C TYR A 51 2.75 4.94 -3.47
N VAL A 52 1.49 5.39 -3.43
CA VAL A 52 1.15 6.76 -2.99
C VAL A 52 1.55 6.98 -1.53
N ALA A 53 1.36 5.97 -0.67
CA ALA A 53 1.82 6.01 0.70
C ALA A 53 3.34 6.17 0.78
N ALA A 54 4.10 5.38 0.01
CA ALA A 54 5.56 5.47 -0.05
C ALA A 54 6.04 6.81 -0.60
N LYS A 55 5.35 7.35 -1.62
CA LYS A 55 5.58 8.69 -2.18
C LYS A 55 5.42 9.77 -1.13
N ARG A 56 4.31 9.74 -0.39
CA ARG A 56 4.05 10.70 0.70
C ARG A 56 5.01 10.53 1.87
N ALA A 57 5.46 9.32 2.15
CA ALA A 57 6.48 9.03 3.16
C ALA A 57 7.92 9.38 2.70
N GLY A 58 8.13 9.75 1.43
CA GLY A 58 9.45 10.04 0.87
C GLY A 58 10.34 8.79 0.72
N LYS A 59 9.74 7.59 0.67
CA LYS A 59 10.41 6.29 0.65
C LYS A 59 10.56 5.67 -0.75
N LEU A 60 10.12 6.37 -1.82
CA LEU A 60 10.24 5.87 -3.19
C LEU A 60 11.66 5.53 -3.61
N LYS A 61 12.65 6.35 -3.19
CA LYS A 61 14.07 6.08 -3.46
C LYS A 61 14.55 4.78 -2.84
N GLU A 62 14.07 4.43 -1.65
CA GLU A 62 14.44 3.17 -0.99
C GLU A 62 13.78 1.96 -1.65
N LEU A 63 12.60 2.16 -2.22
CA LEU A 63 11.91 1.12 -3.00
C LEU A 63 12.46 0.99 -4.43
N GLY A 64 13.27 1.94 -4.89
CA GLY A 64 13.80 1.98 -6.27
C GLY A 64 12.78 2.48 -7.30
N LEU A 65 11.73 3.18 -6.86
CA LEU A 65 10.60 3.64 -7.68
C LEU A 65 10.68 5.15 -7.97
N ASP A 66 11.80 5.79 -7.64
CA ASP A 66 12.03 7.23 -7.82
C ASP A 66 12.17 7.55 -9.31
N GLY A 67 11.23 8.32 -9.85
CA GLY A 67 11.22 8.75 -11.25
C GLY A 67 10.45 7.86 -12.23
N MET A 68 9.85 6.75 -11.77
CA MET A 68 8.96 5.92 -12.58
C MET A 68 7.55 6.53 -12.70
N GLU A 69 6.89 6.29 -13.83
CA GLU A 69 5.48 6.63 -13.99
C GLU A 69 4.60 5.78 -13.06
N PHE A 70 3.41 6.28 -12.73
CA PHE A 70 2.54 5.64 -11.73
C PHE A 70 2.21 4.18 -12.06
N ASP A 71 1.83 3.88 -13.31
CA ASP A 71 1.49 2.50 -13.72
C ASP A 71 2.71 1.59 -13.64
N GLU A 72 3.84 2.04 -14.19
CA GLU A 72 5.10 1.28 -14.19
C GLU A 72 5.62 1.03 -12.77
N ALA A 73 5.52 2.03 -11.89
CA ALA A 73 5.92 1.88 -10.50
C ALA A 73 5.02 0.89 -9.75
N VAL A 74 3.72 0.88 -10.05
CA VAL A 74 2.77 -0.07 -9.45
C VAL A 74 3.03 -1.48 -9.95
N GLU A 75 3.32 -1.66 -11.25
CA GLU A 75 3.68 -2.96 -11.81
C GLU A 75 5.02 -3.47 -11.27
N ALA A 76 6.05 -2.63 -11.25
CA ALA A 76 7.35 -2.98 -10.67
C ALA A 76 7.22 -3.35 -9.20
N LEU A 77 6.38 -2.63 -8.45
CA LEU A 77 6.14 -2.90 -7.04
C LEU A 77 5.35 -4.20 -6.83
N ALA A 78 4.38 -4.52 -7.71
CA ALA A 78 3.66 -5.80 -7.69
C ALA A 78 4.53 -7.01 -8.12
N ASP A 79 5.52 -6.80 -9.00
CA ASP A 79 6.45 -7.84 -9.46
C ASP A 79 7.59 -8.06 -8.45
N THR A 80 8.10 -6.98 -7.85
CA THR A 80 9.28 -7.01 -6.97
C THR A 80 8.95 -7.22 -5.50
N TYR A 81 7.78 -6.74 -5.03
CA TYR A 81 7.42 -6.75 -3.62
C TYR A 81 6.05 -7.37 -3.37
N ASP A 82 5.97 -8.23 -2.37
CA ASP A 82 4.69 -8.62 -1.78
C ASP A 82 4.22 -7.53 -0.82
N VAL A 83 3.08 -6.91 -1.11
CA VAL A 83 2.55 -5.78 -0.34
C VAL A 83 1.41 -6.23 0.53
N LEU A 84 1.57 -6.02 1.83
CA LEU A 84 0.58 -6.36 2.82
C LEU A 84 0.16 -5.10 3.57
N ILE A 85 -1.11 -4.71 3.39
CA ILE A 85 -1.69 -3.52 4.00
C ILE A 85 -2.43 -3.93 5.26
N LYS A 86 -1.93 -3.48 6.41
CA LYS A 86 -2.56 -3.68 7.71
C LYS A 86 -3.21 -2.38 8.16
N ASP A 87 -4.44 -2.48 8.67
CA ASP A 87 -5.09 -1.37 9.36
C ASP A 87 -4.31 -1.12 10.67
N ASN A 88 -3.55 -0.02 10.74
CA ASN A 88 -2.90 0.40 11.97
C ASN A 88 -3.97 1.12 12.82
N LYS A 89 -4.98 0.35 13.24
CA LYS A 89 -5.76 0.72 14.39
C LYS A 89 -4.79 0.71 15.57
N PRO A 90 -4.68 1.79 16.37
CA PRO A 90 -4.37 1.53 17.77
C PRO A 90 -5.41 0.51 18.20
N ASP A 91 -4.98 -0.62 18.77
CA ASP A 91 -5.87 -1.63 19.32
C ASP A 91 -6.91 -0.89 20.16
N ALA A 92 -8.07 -0.62 19.56
CA ALA A 92 -9.19 -0.07 20.29
C ALA A 92 -9.59 -1.30 21.10
N PRO A 93 -9.39 -1.28 22.44
CA PRO A 93 -9.64 -2.44 23.26
C PRO A 93 -11.00 -2.94 22.85
N LEU A 94 -11.08 -4.18 22.37
CA LEU A 94 -12.31 -4.83 21.93
C LEU A 94 -13.40 -4.45 22.93
N ALA A 95 -14.25 -3.48 22.55
CA ALA A 95 -15.41 -3.06 23.31
C ALA A 95 -16.42 -4.20 23.18
N GLY A 96 -16.15 -5.27 23.92
CA GLY A 96 -16.79 -6.56 23.81
C GLY A 96 -16.58 -7.43 25.05
N ALA A 97 -15.96 -6.92 26.12
CA ALA A 97 -16.20 -7.45 27.45
C ALA A 97 -17.61 -7.00 27.87
N ARG A 98 -18.63 -7.74 27.43
CA ARG A 98 -19.90 -7.80 28.14
C ARG A 98 -19.65 -8.70 29.36
N PRO A 99 -19.59 -8.17 30.59
CA PRO A 99 -19.66 -9.03 31.76
C PRO A 99 -21.09 -9.61 31.81
N GLU A 100 -21.19 -10.93 31.76
CA GLU A 100 -22.36 -11.66 32.28
C GLU A 100 -21.97 -12.24 33.65
#